data_AF-A0A6A7K4F3-F1
#
_entry.id   AF-A0A6A7K4F3-F1
#
_cell.length_a   1.000
_cell.length_b   1.000
_cell.length_c   1.000
_cell.angle_alpha   90.00
_cell.angle_beta   90.00
_cell.angle_gamma   90.00
#
_symmetry.space_group_name_H-M   'P 1'
#
loop_
_entity.id
_entity.type
_entity.pdbx_description
1 polymer ?
#
loop_
_entity_poly.entity_id
_entity_poly.type
_entity_poly.pdbx_seq_one_letter_code
_entity_poly.pdbx_strand_id
1 'polypeptide(L)' 'MKNCVILIMQKEIGENMNKFVTSIRVENSKKLLVNTDYKLWQICEKVGFSNSKYFSQVFKKIVGVSPKEM' A
#
# COMPACT_ATOMS: atom_id res chain seq x y z
N MET A 1 25.14 -4.61 -25.79
CA MET A 1 25.03 -4.80 -24.31
C MET A 1 24.24 -3.66 -23.67
N LYS A 2 22.94 -3.57 -23.92
CA LYS A 2 22.03 -2.63 -23.23
C LYS A 2 20.71 -3.39 -23.07
N ASN A 3 20.55 -4.19 -22.00
CA ASN A 3 19.26 -4.75 -21.52
C ASN A 3 19.34 -5.76 -20.37
N CYS A 4 20.49 -6.06 -19.74
CA CYS A 4 20.53 -7.07 -18.66
C CYS A 4 20.40 -6.54 -17.23
N VAL A 5 20.74 -5.27 -16.95
CA VAL A 5 20.84 -4.80 -15.55
C VAL A 5 19.46 -4.46 -14.95
N ILE A 6 18.53 -3.91 -15.74
CA ILE A 6 17.19 -3.52 -15.28
C ILE A 6 16.33 -4.74 -14.90
N LEU A 7 16.39 -5.82 -15.68
CA LEU A 7 15.60 -7.04 -15.43
C LEU A 7 16.06 -7.79 -14.16
N ILE A 8 17.37 -7.80 -13.88
CA ILE A 8 17.94 -8.43 -12.69
C ILE A 8 17.59 -7.61 -11.45
N MET A 9 17.67 -6.27 -11.54
CA MET A 9 17.22 -5.37 -10.47
C MET A 9 15.71 -5.52 -10.23
N GLN A 10 14.86 -5.54 -11.26
CA GLN A 10 13.41 -5.67 -11.10
C GLN A 10 12.97 -6.96 -10.38
N LYS A 11 13.75 -8.04 -10.41
CA LYS A 11 13.33 -9.32 -9.81
C LYS A 11 13.60 -9.40 -8.30
N GLU A 12 14.78 -8.95 -7.85
CA GLU A 12 15.14 -8.89 -6.42
C GLU A 12 14.73 -7.57 -5.76
N ILE A 13 14.82 -6.44 -6.49
CA ILE A 13 14.48 -5.10 -6.02
C ILE A 13 12.99 -4.79 -6.26
N GLY A 14 12.32 -5.42 -7.23
CA GLY A 14 10.90 -5.15 -7.51
C GLY A 14 9.96 -5.62 -6.40
N GLU A 15 10.26 -6.73 -5.72
CA GLU A 15 9.51 -7.12 -4.52
C GLU A 15 9.73 -6.13 -3.38
N ASN A 16 10.96 -5.66 -3.19
CA ASN A 16 11.27 -4.64 -2.18
C ASN A 16 10.62 -3.30 -2.50
N MET A 17 10.60 -2.88 -3.76
CA MET A 17 9.95 -1.65 -4.21
C MET A 17 8.44 -1.73 -4.02
N ASN A 18 7.80 -2.85 -4.37
CA ASN A 18 6.37 -3.03 -4.14
C ASN A 18 6.03 -3.00 -2.65
N LYS A 19 6.83 -3.66 -1.80
CA LYS A 19 6.67 -3.61 -0.33
C LYS A 19 6.87 -2.19 0.20
N PHE A 20 7.88 -1.47 -0.28
CA PHE A 20 8.18 -0.09 0.11
C PHE A 20 7.05 0.88 -0.27
N VAL A 21 6.61 0.85 -1.53
CA VAL A 21 5.47 1.67 -2.00
C VAL A 21 4.21 1.32 -1.21
N THR A 22 3.97 0.03 -0.96
CA THR A 22 2.84 -0.43 -0.15
C THR A 22 2.90 0.13 1.27
N SER A 23 4.08 0.12 1.91
CA SER A 23 4.28 0.69 3.24
C SER A 23 3.97 2.19 3.27
N ILE A 24 4.46 2.96 2.29
CA ILE A 24 4.15 4.40 2.17
C ILE A 24 2.65 4.65 1.99
N ARG A 25 1.99 3.87 1.12
CA ARG A 25 0.54 4.00 0.91
C ARG A 25 -0.25 3.71 2.18
N VAL A 26 0.13 2.66 2.92
CA VAL A 26 -0.48 2.32 4.21
C VAL A 26 -0.25 3.43 5.23
N GLU A 27 0.95 3.98 5.32
CA GLU A 27 1.24 5.07 6.26
C GLU A 27 0.41 6.33 5.95
N ASN A 28 0.28 6.68 4.67
CA ASN A 28 -0.59 7.79 4.25
C ASN A 28 -2.07 7.51 4.56
N SER A 29 -2.51 6.26 4.45
CA SER A 29 -3.91 5.89 4.75
C SER A 29 -4.27 6.07 6.22
N LYS A 30 -3.32 5.86 7.16
CA LYS A 30 -3.54 6.11 8.60
C LYS A 30 -3.92 7.57 8.86
N LYS A 31 -3.24 8.52 8.20
CA LYS A 31 -3.54 9.95 8.33
C LYS A 31 -4.96 10.26 7.86
N LEU A 32 -5.41 9.64 6.77
CA LEU A 32 -6.77 9.83 6.27
C LEU A 32 -7.81 9.20 7.19
N LEU A 33 -7.54 8.00 7.74
CA LEU A 33 -8.44 7.32 8.67
C LEU A 33 -8.68 8.14 9.95
N VAL A 34 -7.65 8.80 10.47
CA VAL A 34 -7.74 9.56 11.72
C VAL A 34 -8.31 10.97 11.52
N ASN A 35 -7.98 11.62 10.40
CA ASN A 35 -8.24 13.06 10.23
C ASN A 35 -9.38 13.40 9.27
N THR A 36 -10.10 12.40 8.74
CA THR A 36 -11.19 12.62 7.78
C THR A 36 -12.34 11.65 8.00
N ASP A 37 -13.54 12.04 7.56
CA ASP A 37 -14.72 11.17 7.56
C ASP A 37 -14.88 10.37 6.25
N TYR A 38 -13.79 10.19 5.50
CA TYR A 38 -13.84 9.48 4.23
C TYR A 38 -14.26 8.02 4.44
N LYS A 39 -15.13 7.55 3.54
CA LYS A 39 -15.46 6.13 3.49
C LYS A 39 -14.22 5.35 3.07
N LEU A 40 -14.09 4.12 3.56
CA LEU A 40 -12.94 3.26 3.32
C LEU A 40 -12.56 3.15 1.83
N TRP A 41 -13.55 3.06 0.94
CA TRP A 41 -13.31 2.99 -0.51
C TRP A 41 -12.67 4.27 -1.07
N GLN A 42 -13.03 5.45 -0.54
CA GLN A 42 -12.43 6.73 -0.94
C GLN A 42 -10.98 6.82 -0.48
N ILE A 43 -10.69 6.32 0.74
CA ILE A 43 -9.32 6.22 1.26
C ILE A 43 -8.50 5.29 0.38
N CYS A 44 -9.05 4.13 0.00
CA CYS A 44 -8.38 3.18 -0.91
C CYS A 44 -7.99 3.84 -2.23
N GLU A 45 -8.93 4.54 -2.86
CA GLU A 45 -8.68 5.26 -4.12
C GLU A 45 -7.58 6.32 -3.94
N LYS A 46 -7.66 7.14 -2.89
CA LYS A 46 -6.68 8.20 -2.59
C LYS A 46 -5.28 7.68 -2.32
N VAL A 47 -5.15 6.49 -1.74
CA VAL A 47 -3.83 5.86 -1.46
C VAL A 47 -3.41 4.86 -2.54
N GLY A 48 -4.10 4.81 -3.68
CA GLY A 48 -3.70 4.04 -4.86
C GLY A 48 -3.98 2.55 -4.78
N PHE A 49 -4.98 2.14 -4.00
CA PHE A 49 -5.51 0.77 -3.97
C PHE A 49 -6.81 0.68 -4.76
N SER A 50 -6.82 -0.16 -5.79
CA SER A 50 -8.01 -0.40 -6.62
C SER A 50 -9.06 -1.30 -5.95
N ASN A 51 -8.70 -2.00 -4.87
CA ASN A 51 -9.57 -2.95 -4.18
C ASN A 51 -9.49 -2.76 -2.66
N SER A 52 -10.64 -2.43 -2.06
CA SER A 52 -10.76 -2.14 -0.63
C SER A 52 -10.57 -3.36 0.27
N LYS A 53 -10.94 -4.56 -0.19
CA LYS A 53 -10.70 -5.82 0.53
C LYS A 53 -9.21 -6.14 0.58
N TYR A 54 -8.52 -5.99 -0.55
CA TYR A 54 -7.07 -6.18 -0.62
C TYR A 54 -6.33 -5.15 0.24
N PHE A 55 -6.71 -3.88 0.15
CA PHE A 55 -6.18 -2.82 1.04
C PHE A 55 -6.34 -3.21 2.51
N SER A 56 -7.53 -3.64 2.93
CA SER A 56 -7.79 -3.99 4.33
C SER A 56 -6.92 -5.14 4.82
N GLN A 57 -6.68 -6.15 3.97
CA GLN A 57 -5.78 -7.28 4.30
C GLN A 57 -4.33 -6.83 4.44
N VAL A 58 -3.84 -6.02 3.49
CA VAL A 58 -2.48 -5.48 3.49
C VAL A 58 -2.26 -4.55 4.66
N PHE A 59 -3.20 -3.65 4.92
CA PHE A 59 -3.17 -2.74 6.05
C PHE A 59 -3.12 -3.51 7.37
N LYS A 60 -4.01 -4.49 7.57
CA LYS A 60 -3.99 -5.32 8.79
C LYS A 60 -2.68 -6.09 8.95
N LYS A 61 -2.11 -6.61 7.87
CA LYS A 61 -0.81 -7.29 7.89
C LYS A 61 0.34 -6.36 8.33
N ILE A 62 0.30 -5.09 7.93
CA ILE A 62 1.37 -4.11 8.21
C ILE A 62 1.17 -3.41 9.55
N VAL A 63 -0.06 -3.09 9.92
CA VAL A 63 -0.42 -2.26 11.08
C VAL A 63 -0.85 -3.10 12.29
N GLY A 64 -1.27 -4.35 12.08
CA GLY A 64 -1.74 -5.27 13.13
C GLY A 64 -3.26 -5.26 13.36
N VAL A 65 -3.93 -4.16 13.04
CA VAL A 65 -5.40 -3.99 13.13
C VAL A 65 -5.98 -3.59 11.78
N SER A 66 -7.27 -3.85 11.56
CA SER A 66 -7.92 -3.46 10.30
C SER A 66 -8.17 -1.95 10.23
N PRO A 67 -8.32 -1.37 9.02
CA PRO A 67 -8.66 0.04 8.86
C PRO A 67 -9.95 0.47 9.58
N LYS A 68 -10.85 -0.45 9.88
CA LYS A 68 -12.12 -0.18 10.59
C LYS A 68 -11.95 -0.16 12.12
N GLU A 69 -10.93 -0.86 12.62
CA GLU A 69 -10.61 -0.95 14.06
C GLU A 69 -9.72 0.21 14.53
N MET A 70 -9.06 0.91 13.59
CA MET A 70 -8.31 2.15 13.84
C MET A 70 -9.27 3.34 13.84
#